data_AF-A0A5B0QAI1-F1
#
_entry.id   AF-A0A5B0QAI1-F1
#
_cell.length_a   1.000
_cell.length_b   1.000
_cell.length_c   1.000
_cell.angle_alpha   90.00
_cell.angle_beta   90.00
_cell.angle_gamma   90.00
#
_symmetry.space_group_name_H-M   'P 1'
#
loop_
_entity.id
_entity.type
_entity.pdbx_description
1 polymer ?
#
loop_
_entity_poly.entity_id
_entity_poly.type
_entity_poly.pdbx_seq_one_letter_code
_entity_poly.pdbx_strand_id
1 'polypeptide(L)'
;MHSEITNTPYPGSALNPCCICTLSAPSLAAKHRKDFMYKFLHLDRHGNVTRNRPRVWLETIKQTHKLFKVATEDTIVAFDTLSKEYGVKDRINEKFIEQQGIAKVKAKINDLKANKFLRLFNPFLRLIGQLHHRSNNFFLV
;
A
#
# COMPACT_ATOMS: atom_id res chain seq x y z
N MET A 1 11.57 0.02 9.10
CA MET A 1 12.08 1.29 8.53
C MET A 1 11.73 1.50 7.06
N HIS A 2 12.19 0.71 6.07
CA HIS A 2 11.89 1.01 4.63
C HIS A 2 10.41 0.81 4.22
N SER A 3 9.74 -0.20 4.79
CA SER A 3 8.32 -0.51 4.51
C SER A 3 7.33 0.53 5.05
N GLU A 4 7.69 1.24 6.11
CA GLU A 4 6.89 2.32 6.70
C GLU A 4 6.76 3.51 5.77
N ILE A 5 7.76 3.74 4.92
CA ILE A 5 7.83 4.89 4.02
C ILE A 5 6.95 4.68 2.78
N THR A 6 6.96 3.47 2.21
CA THR A 6 6.34 3.19 0.90
C THR A 6 4.94 2.62 0.97
N ASN A 7 4.34 2.51 2.15
CA ASN A 7 3.05 1.82 2.37
C ASN A 7 3.03 0.40 1.81
N THR A 8 4.12 -0.35 2.00
CA THR A 8 4.26 -1.71 1.47
C THR A 8 4.49 -2.71 2.59
N PRO A 9 4.00 -3.95 2.45
CA PRO A 9 4.21 -4.97 3.45
C PRO A 9 5.67 -5.45 3.47
N TYR A 10 6.09 -6.05 4.58
CA TYR A 10 7.45 -6.59 4.70
C TYR A 10 7.66 -7.72 3.70
N PRO A 11 8.70 -7.66 2.83
CA PRO A 11 8.85 -8.61 1.73
C PRO A 11 8.85 -10.07 2.16
N GLY A 12 9.45 -10.41 3.31
CA GLY A 12 9.54 -11.80 3.79
C GLY A 12 8.20 -12.47 4.03
N SER A 13 7.24 -11.74 4.61
CA SER A 13 5.92 -12.25 5.03
C SER A 13 4.77 -11.81 4.12
N ALA A 14 5.08 -11.16 3.00
CA ALA A 14 4.09 -10.68 2.04
C ALA A 14 4.01 -11.54 0.79
N LEU A 15 2.79 -11.69 0.28
CA LEU A 15 2.52 -12.20 -1.07
C LEU A 15 2.86 -11.18 -2.15
N ASN A 16 2.83 -9.89 -1.82
CA ASN A 16 3.17 -8.77 -2.67
C ASN A 16 4.47 -8.09 -2.18
N PRO A 17 5.66 -8.72 -2.36
CA PRO A 17 6.87 -8.26 -1.70
C PRO A 17 7.55 -7.05 -2.35
N CYS A 18 7.20 -6.72 -3.60
CA CYS A 18 7.86 -5.62 -4.31
C CYS A 18 7.18 -4.27 -4.06
N CYS A 19 7.98 -3.27 -3.69
CA CYS A 19 7.53 -1.89 -3.50
C CYS A 19 7.37 -1.11 -4.82
N ILE A 20 7.98 -1.58 -5.91
CA ILE A 20 8.08 -0.84 -7.18
C ILE A 20 7.09 -1.37 -8.22
N CYS A 21 6.86 -2.69 -8.23
CA CYS A 21 6.01 -3.34 -9.22
C CYS A 21 4.92 -4.19 -8.57
N THR A 22 3.94 -4.61 -9.37
CA THR A 22 2.80 -5.42 -8.94
C THR A 22 3.16 -6.91 -8.81
N LEU A 23 4.44 -7.23 -8.57
CA LEU A 23 4.90 -8.61 -8.41
C LEU A 23 4.24 -9.22 -7.17
N SER A 24 3.57 -10.35 -7.39
CA SER A 24 2.88 -11.10 -6.36
C SER A 24 3.13 -12.61 -6.50
N ALA A 25 2.95 -13.32 -5.40
CA ALA A 25 2.95 -14.78 -5.33
C ALA A 25 1.62 -15.27 -4.73
N PRO A 26 1.09 -16.42 -5.18
CA PRO A 26 -0.15 -16.96 -4.61
C PRO A 26 0.01 -17.48 -3.17
N SER A 27 1.24 -17.81 -2.76
CA SER A 27 1.57 -18.23 -1.39
C SER A 27 3.03 -17.87 -1.06
N LEU A 28 3.40 -17.91 0.23
CA LEU A 28 4.79 -17.71 0.63
C LEU A 28 5.72 -18.79 0.07
N ALA A 29 5.27 -20.05 0.07
CA ALA A 29 6.01 -21.17 -0.52
C ALA A 29 6.23 -20.96 -2.03
N ALA A 30 5.25 -20.40 -2.75
CA ALA A 30 5.37 -20.12 -4.18
C ALA A 30 6.49 -19.12 -4.52
N LYS A 31 6.95 -18.30 -3.56
CA LYS A 31 8.08 -17.39 -3.77
C LYS A 31 9.40 -18.13 -3.97
N HIS A 32 9.52 -19.37 -3.53
CA HIS A 32 10.72 -20.19 -3.74
C HIS A 32 10.74 -20.91 -5.10
N ARG A 33 9.66 -20.82 -5.87
CA ARG A 33 9.57 -21.46 -7.18
C ARG A 33 10.29 -20.63 -8.24
N LYS A 34 10.78 -21.34 -9.27
CA LYS A 34 11.56 -20.73 -10.37
C LYS A 34 10.77 -19.67 -11.13
N ASP A 35 9.47 -19.88 -11.35
CA ASP A 35 8.59 -18.93 -12.04
C ASP A 35 8.53 -17.58 -11.33
N PHE A 36 8.42 -17.59 -10.00
CA PHE A 36 8.46 -16.36 -9.22
C PHE A 36 9.85 -15.71 -9.24
N MET A 37 10.94 -16.50 -9.14
CA MET A 37 12.31 -15.98 -9.22
C MET A 37 12.59 -15.29 -10.56
N TYR A 38 12.16 -15.87 -11.69
CA TYR A 38 12.30 -15.22 -13.00
C TYR A 38 11.57 -13.88 -13.03
N LYS A 39 10.30 -13.85 -12.60
CA LYS A 39 9.54 -12.60 -12.51
C LYS A 39 10.19 -11.60 -11.55
N PHE A 40 10.72 -12.04 -10.41
CA PHE A 40 11.44 -11.17 -9.46
C PHE A 40 12.65 -10.49 -10.11
N LEU A 41 13.37 -11.21 -10.96
CA LEU A 41 14.50 -10.68 -11.74
C LEU A 41 14.07 -9.95 -13.02
N HIS A 42 12.76 -9.78 -13.26
CA HIS A 42 12.20 -9.19 -14.48
C HIS A 42 12.61 -9.97 -15.74
N LEU A 43 12.56 -11.30 -15.65
CA LEU A 43 12.87 -12.24 -16.73
C LEU A 43 11.67 -13.13 -17.06
N ASP A 44 11.61 -13.60 -18.31
CA ASP A 44 10.75 -14.71 -18.70
C ASP A 44 11.42 -16.07 -18.43
N ARG A 45 10.72 -17.16 -18.79
CA ARG A 45 11.22 -18.55 -18.64
C ARG A 45 12.44 -18.89 -19.51
N HIS A 46 12.75 -18.06 -20.50
CA HIS A 46 13.86 -18.22 -21.43
C HIS A 46 15.05 -17.30 -21.07
N GLY A 47 14.91 -16.47 -20.03
CA GLY A 47 15.94 -15.52 -19.60
C GLY A 47 15.88 -14.17 -20.33
N ASN A 48 14.85 -13.89 -21.13
CA ASN A 48 14.69 -12.59 -21.76
C ASN A 48 14.10 -11.59 -20.77
N VAL A 49 14.49 -10.32 -20.89
CA VAL A 49 13.98 -9.24 -20.05
C VAL A 49 12.49 -9.03 -20.28
N THR A 50 11.70 -9.23 -19.23
CA THR A 50 10.26 -8.97 -19.17
C THR A 50 9.94 -8.22 -17.88
N ARG A 51 9.77 -6.90 -17.98
CA ARG A 51 9.53 -6.05 -16.81
C ARG A 51 8.14 -6.31 -16.22
N ASN A 52 8.06 -6.46 -14.90
CA ASN A 52 6.79 -6.45 -14.19
C ASN A 52 6.10 -5.09 -14.35
N ARG A 53 4.78 -5.08 -14.29
CA ARG A 53 4.00 -3.85 -14.31
C ARG A 53 4.37 -2.98 -13.10
N PRO A 54 4.73 -1.71 -13.29
CA PRO A 54 5.03 -0.81 -12.17
C PRO A 54 3.76 -0.55 -11.36
N ARG A 55 3.91 -0.29 -10.06
CA ARG A 55 2.80 0.21 -9.24
C ARG A 55 2.47 1.64 -9.64
N VAL A 56 1.18 1.96 -9.67
CA VAL A 56 0.71 3.32 -9.91
C VAL A 56 0.50 4.01 -8.57
N TRP A 57 1.22 5.11 -8.33
CA TRP A 57 1.19 5.80 -7.04
C TRP A 57 -0.22 6.27 -6.64
N LEU A 58 -0.97 6.81 -7.61
CA LEU A 58 -2.35 7.23 -7.40
C LEU A 58 -3.26 6.07 -6.99
N GLU A 59 -3.00 4.87 -7.50
CA GLU A 59 -3.73 3.66 -7.12
C GLU A 59 -3.38 3.24 -5.69
N THR A 60 -2.11 3.31 -5.30
CA THR A 60 -1.67 3.07 -3.91
C THR A 60 -2.36 4.03 -2.94
N ILE A 61 -2.47 5.33 -3.26
CA ILE A 61 -3.21 6.31 -2.44
C ILE A 61 -4.68 5.88 -2.29
N LYS A 62 -5.35 5.58 -3.40
CA LYS A 62 -6.76 5.14 -3.41
C LYS A 62 -6.97 3.87 -2.58
N GLN A 63 -6.10 2.88 -2.76
CA GLN A 63 -6.15 1.61 -2.01
C GLN A 63 -5.91 1.82 -0.51
N THR A 64 -4.97 2.67 -0.12
CA THR A 64 -4.75 3.01 1.30
C THR A 64 -5.99 3.63 1.94
N HIS A 65 -6.64 4.60 1.28
CA HIS A 65 -7.87 5.20 1.79
C HIS A 65 -9.01 4.18 1.88
N LYS A 66 -9.14 3.29 0.88
CA LYS A 66 -10.12 2.21 0.89
C LYS A 66 -9.90 1.25 2.07
N LEU A 67 -8.66 0.85 2.33
CA LEU A 67 -8.31 -0.03 3.44
C LEU A 67 -8.70 0.58 4.79
N PHE A 68 -8.43 1.86 5.00
CA PHE A 68 -8.85 2.54 6.24
C PHE A 68 -10.36 2.57 6.41
N LYS A 69 -11.11 2.85 5.32
CA LYS A 69 -12.56 2.82 5.35
C LYS A 69 -13.06 1.45 5.81
N VAL A 70 -12.59 0.38 5.16
CA VAL A 70 -12.94 -1.01 5.50
C VAL A 70 -12.59 -1.33 6.96
N ALA A 71 -11.42 -0.93 7.44
CA ALA A 71 -11.00 -1.22 8.81
C ALA A 71 -11.87 -0.51 9.88
N THR A 72 -12.48 0.64 9.55
CA THR A 72 -13.29 1.41 10.49
C THR A 72 -14.80 1.21 10.36
N GLU A 73 -15.27 0.72 9.22
CA GLU A 73 -16.71 0.59 8.90
C GLU A 73 -17.15 -0.87 8.70
N ASP A 74 -16.23 -1.78 8.43
CA ASP A 74 -16.49 -3.20 8.14
C ASP A 74 -15.72 -4.09 9.14
N THR A 75 -15.12 -5.19 8.68
CA THR A 75 -14.43 -6.18 9.51
C THR A 75 -12.90 -6.14 9.34
N ILE A 76 -12.18 -6.48 10.40
CA ILE A 76 -10.72 -6.66 10.38
C ILE A 76 -10.33 -7.76 9.37
N VAL A 77 -11.16 -8.79 9.20
CA VAL A 77 -10.93 -9.88 8.22
C VAL A 77 -10.96 -9.36 6.78
N ALA A 78 -11.92 -8.48 6.45
CA ALA A 78 -11.97 -7.84 5.14
C ALA A 78 -10.76 -6.94 4.91
N PHE A 79 -10.35 -6.18 5.92
CA PHE A 79 -9.12 -5.37 5.88
C PHE A 79 -7.88 -6.24 5.61
N ASP A 80 -7.68 -7.33 6.35
CA ASP A 80 -6.52 -8.22 6.17
C ASP A 80 -6.47 -8.86 4.79
N THR A 81 -7.64 -9.24 4.26
CA THR A 81 -7.77 -9.84 2.92
C THR A 81 -7.39 -8.83 1.84
N LEU A 82 -7.99 -7.64 1.87
CA LEU A 82 -7.72 -6.59 0.88
C LEU A 82 -6.29 -6.04 0.99
N SER A 83 -5.75 -5.93 2.20
CA SER A 83 -4.36 -5.51 2.43
C SER A 83 -3.37 -6.46 1.75
N LYS A 84 -3.61 -7.77 1.86
CA LYS A 84 -2.82 -8.80 1.16
C LYS A 84 -2.98 -8.73 -0.35
N GLU A 85 -4.20 -8.54 -0.85
CA GLU A 85 -4.50 -8.44 -2.28
C GLU A 85 -3.80 -7.24 -2.94
N TYR A 86 -3.99 -6.05 -2.37
CA TYR A 86 -3.40 -4.80 -2.87
C TYR A 86 -1.88 -4.76 -2.66
N GLY A 87 -1.39 -5.45 -1.63
CA GLY A 87 0.02 -5.34 -1.23
C GLY A 87 0.34 -3.96 -0.70
N VAL A 88 -0.61 -3.34 0.00
CA VAL A 88 -0.52 -1.99 0.56
C VAL A 88 -0.67 -2.08 2.08
N LYS A 89 0.25 -1.46 2.81
CA LYS A 89 0.33 -1.53 4.26
C LYS A 89 0.84 -0.21 4.85
N ASP A 90 -0.07 0.63 5.34
CA ASP A 90 0.26 1.91 6.00
C ASP A 90 0.40 1.71 7.51
N ARG A 91 1.63 1.87 8.03
CA ARG A 91 1.95 1.64 9.44
C ARG A 91 1.36 2.68 10.40
N ILE A 92 1.12 3.91 9.94
CA ILE A 92 0.44 4.92 10.76
C ILE A 92 -1.02 4.51 10.92
N ASN A 93 -1.63 4.14 9.79
CA ASN A 93 -3.03 3.71 9.74
C ASN A 93 -3.28 2.46 10.59
N GLU A 94 -2.39 1.46 10.49
CA GLU A 94 -2.48 0.23 11.29
C GLU A 94 -2.47 0.48 12.79
N LYS A 95 -1.59 1.35 13.28
CA LYS A 95 -1.55 1.68 14.71
C LYS A 95 -2.88 2.26 15.21
N PHE A 96 -3.54 3.08 14.40
CA PHE A 96 -4.87 3.60 14.74
C PHE A 96 -5.92 2.49 14.76
N ILE A 97 -5.90 1.58 13.78
CA ILE A 97 -6.84 0.44 13.70
C ILE A 97 -6.64 -0.52 14.88
N GLU A 98 -5.40 -0.92 15.17
CA GLU A 98 -5.05 -1.83 16.27
C GLU A 98 -5.52 -1.29 17.63
N GLN A 99 -5.43 0.03 17.81
CA GLN A 99 -5.76 0.70 19.07
C GLN A 99 -7.17 1.30 19.10
N GLN A 100 -8.00 1.06 18.08
CA GLN A 100 -9.31 1.72 17.95
C GLN A 100 -10.30 1.38 19.07
N GLY A 101 -10.08 0.26 19.77
CA GLY A 101 -10.86 -0.12 20.96
C GLY A 101 -10.61 0.78 22.18
N ILE A 102 -9.51 1.53 22.21
CA ILE A 102 -9.19 2.47 23.29
C ILE A 102 -9.99 3.76 23.08
N ALA A 103 -10.84 4.12 24.04
CA ALA A 103 -11.73 5.29 23.92
C ALA A 103 -11.01 6.60 23.55
N LYS A 104 -9.82 6.86 24.14
CA LYS A 104 -9.00 8.02 23.83
C LYS A 104 -8.49 8.02 22.38
N VAL A 105 -8.12 6.86 21.86
CA VAL A 105 -7.66 6.70 20.47
C VAL A 105 -8.84 6.87 19.53
N LYS A 106 -10.00 6.28 19.83
CA LYS A 106 -11.24 6.46 19.05
C LYS A 106 -11.65 7.92 18.96
N ALA A 107 -11.63 8.65 20.08
CA ALA A 107 -11.87 10.09 20.10
C ALA A 107 -10.86 10.84 19.23
N LYS A 108 -9.58 10.46 19.29
CA LYS A 108 -8.55 11.08 18.45
C LYS A 108 -8.74 10.80 16.96
N ILE A 109 -9.13 9.58 16.60
CA ILE A 109 -9.46 9.22 15.21
C ILE A 109 -10.63 10.07 14.72
N ASN A 110 -11.67 10.24 15.51
CA ASN A 110 -12.83 11.08 15.15
C ASN A 110 -12.46 12.56 14.97
N ASP A 111 -11.64 13.13 15.88
CA ASP A 111 -11.10 14.49 15.74
C ASP A 111 -10.28 14.64 14.45
N LEU A 112 -9.39 13.68 14.17
CA LEU A 112 -8.61 13.70 12.94
C LEU A 112 -9.49 13.53 11.71
N LYS A 113 -10.53 12.69 11.74
CA LYS A 113 -11.48 12.54 10.62
C LYS A 113 -12.18 13.87 10.30
N ALA A 114 -12.59 14.62 11.31
CA ALA A 114 -13.28 15.91 11.14
C ALA A 114 -12.34 17.05 10.70
N ASN A 115 -11.17 17.15 11.32
CA ASN A 115 -10.35 18.37 11.22
C ASN A 115 -9.07 18.19 10.38
N LYS A 116 -8.50 16.98 10.35
CA LYS A 116 -7.15 16.72 9.82
C LYS A 116 -7.05 15.33 9.18
N PHE A 117 -7.99 15.00 8.28
CA PHE A 117 -8.17 13.63 7.77
C PHE A 117 -6.87 13.02 7.24
N LEU A 118 -6.08 13.80 6.50
CA LEU A 118 -4.83 13.35 5.92
C LEU A 118 -3.80 12.87 6.96
N ARG A 119 -3.88 13.28 8.23
CA ARG A 119 -2.96 12.85 9.31
C ARG A 119 -3.19 11.41 9.78
N LEU A 120 -4.27 10.78 9.35
CA LEU A 120 -4.55 9.36 9.60
C LEU A 120 -3.73 8.43 8.70
N PHE A 121 -2.98 9.00 7.75
CA PHE A 121 -2.23 8.28 6.75
C PHE A 121 -0.77 8.70 6.75
N ASN A 122 0.06 7.83 6.18
CA ASN A 122 1.45 8.10 5.90
C ASN A 122 1.62 9.40 5.09
N PRO A 123 2.41 10.39 5.59
CA PRO A 123 2.61 11.67 4.92
C PRO A 123 3.23 11.53 3.52
N PHE A 124 3.94 10.44 3.24
CA PHE A 124 4.51 10.19 1.92
C PHE A 124 3.44 10.16 0.81
N LEU A 125 2.20 9.76 1.12
CA LEU A 125 1.08 9.77 0.16
C LEU A 125 0.80 11.15 -0.45
N ARG A 126 1.29 12.22 0.18
CA ARG A 126 1.11 13.61 -0.29
C ARG A 126 2.28 14.12 -1.12
N LEU A 127 3.35 13.34 -1.25
CA LEU A 127 4.47 13.74 -2.09
C LEU A 127 4.02 13.72 -3.54
N ILE A 128 4.09 14.89 -4.15
CA ILE A 128 3.92 15.07 -5.58
C ILE A 128 5.31 14.86 -6.18
N GLY A 129 5.46 13.85 -7.03
CA GLY A 129 6.69 13.69 -7.79
C GLY A 129 6.87 14.89 -8.73
N GLN A 130 8.09 15.43 -8.83
CA GLN A 130 8.43 16.39 -9.88
C GLN A 130 8.41 15.67 -11.23
N LEU A 131 7.25 15.66 -11.90
CA LEU A 131 7.22 15.43 -13.34
C LEU A 131 7.69 16.73 -14.00
N HIS A 132 8.94 16.77 -14.43
CA HIS A 132 9.45 17.90 -15.19
C HIS A 132 8.71 17.99 -16.55
N HIS A 133 7.89 19.04 -16.67
CA HIS A 133 7.42 19.73 -17.88
C HIS A 133 6.70 18.92 -18.99
N ARG A 134 5.37 19.10 -19.13
CA ARG A 134 4.77 20.16 -19.97
C ARG A 134 3.23 20.19 -19.88
N SER A 135 2.75 21.44 -19.82
CA SER A 135 1.43 21.96 -20.21
C SER A 135 0.19 21.62 -19.39
N ASN A 136 -0.30 22.72 -18.79
CA ASN A 136 -1.67 23.12 -18.58
C ASN A 136 -2.37 22.68 -17.30
N ASN A 137 -2.36 23.64 -16.35
CA ASN A 137 -3.52 24.15 -15.63
C ASN A 137 -4.72 23.20 -15.64
N PHE A 138 -4.99 22.57 -14.50
CA PHE A 138 -6.30 22.67 -13.86
C PHE A 138 -6.16 22.36 -12.35
N PHE A 139 -6.29 23.44 -11.57
CA PHE A 139 -6.86 23.51 -10.21
C PHE A 139 -8.06 22.52 -10.04
N LEU A 140 -8.52 22.07 -8.86
CA LEU A 140 -8.72 22.72 -7.56
C LEU A 140 -9.32 21.66 -6.59
N VAL A 141 -9.07 21.86 -5.28
CA VAL A 141 -9.72 21.28 -4.07
C VAL A 141 -9.39 19.83 -3.68
#